data_AF-C0DAM9-F1
#
_entry.id   AF-C0DAM9-F1
#
_cell.length_a   1.000
_cell.length_b   1.000
_cell.length_c   1.000
_cell.angle_alpha   90.00
_cell.angle_beta   90.00
_cell.angle_gamma   90.00
#
_symmetry.space_group_name_H-M   'P 1'
#
loop_
_entity.id
_entity.type
_entity.pdbx_description
1 polymer ?
#
loop_
_entity_poly.entity_id
_entity_poly.type
_entity_poly.pdbx_seq_one_letter_code
_entity_poly.pdbx_strand_id
1 'polypeptide(L)'
;MSMVKKMTWAVRTPQICLGFVLLVIGYVMFAMMNFSVFDAIKGPVELTAEMSLQEMEGQYVSYEVKYPLGTYMEETVTKKVNGVSTGTSRSRLGYIVYDENRDDFLAVECAVKQEDEMEGLVDQFWAALDGQGDVADTGIVIKGSLELLMGEDLRYYKKNLGSVLDEVPESAYVITGGKIKGEKIGQIYGISALGVVIAVLGIALLAKSSSKEISRSVAAYLAANPQFKEEELEQDFAGAVKLGSLWVGKRWTFGMLSDKSAVHDNDSIIWVYPYSERSGKNTISKMGVVFLDGSFASAILSGGRTKKAMAEYDRLGHIVTGNDVSYRNTLASGLSEFLALKYYPAKGINAAATQEPAPAPETDPEQEA
;
A
#
# COMPACT_ATOMS: atom_id res chain seq x y z
N MET A 1 31.02 12.34 -3.96
CA MET A 1 29.70 12.34 -3.28
C MET A 1 29.96 12.15 -1.79
N SER A 2 29.56 13.10 -0.95
CA SER A 2 29.83 13.09 0.50
C SER A 2 29.21 11.90 1.23
N MET A 3 29.79 11.53 2.38
CA MET A 3 29.32 10.52 3.31
C MET A 3 27.85 10.72 3.67
N VAL A 4 27.47 11.92 4.13
CA VAL A 4 26.09 12.26 4.51
C VAL A 4 25.11 11.95 3.39
N LYS A 5 25.47 12.29 2.14
CA LYS A 5 24.64 12.02 0.96
C LYS A 5 24.53 10.52 0.70
N LYS A 6 25.62 9.76 0.79
CA LYS A 6 25.61 8.29 0.60
C LYS A 6 24.79 7.57 1.68
N MET A 7 24.91 7.98 2.94
CA MET A 7 24.12 7.44 4.06
C MET A 7 22.64 7.73 3.88
N THR A 8 22.31 8.98 3.53
CA THR A 8 20.94 9.39 3.21
C THR A 8 20.35 8.53 2.10
N TRP A 9 21.09 8.31 1.01
CA TRP A 9 20.62 7.48 -0.10
C TRP A 9 20.37 6.04 0.32
N ALA A 10 21.25 5.41 1.12
CA ALA A 10 21.03 4.02 1.52
C ALA A 10 19.79 3.81 2.38
N VAL A 11 19.40 4.80 3.20
CA VAL A 11 18.15 4.76 3.96
C VAL A 11 16.93 5.03 3.05
N ARG A 12 17.06 5.96 2.08
CA ARG A 12 15.94 6.39 1.23
C ARG A 12 15.63 5.47 0.07
N THR A 13 16.62 4.82 -0.56
CA THR A 13 16.40 3.96 -1.74
C THR A 13 15.25 2.96 -1.56
N PRO A 14 15.16 2.17 -0.48
CA PRO A 14 14.04 1.23 -0.33
C PRO A 14 12.68 1.93 -0.18
N GLN A 15 12.63 3.07 0.51
CA GLN A 15 11.40 3.86 0.67
C GLN A 15 10.95 4.48 -0.66
N ILE A 16 11.89 4.96 -1.46
CA ILE A 16 11.64 5.51 -2.79
C ILE A 16 11.10 4.41 -3.72
N CYS A 17 11.75 3.25 -3.76
CA CYS A 17 11.28 2.12 -4.55
C CYS A 17 9.86 1.70 -4.14
N LEU A 18 9.60 1.57 -2.83
CA LEU A 18 8.26 1.26 -2.33
C LEU A 18 7.24 2.34 -2.70
N GLY A 19 7.60 3.63 -2.57
CA GLY A 19 6.74 4.75 -2.94
C GLY A 19 6.35 4.71 -4.43
N PHE A 20 7.30 4.44 -5.31
CA PHE A 20 7.03 4.25 -6.75
C PHE A 20 6.14 3.03 -7.02
N VAL A 21 6.39 1.90 -6.36
CA VAL A 21 5.54 0.70 -6.50
C VAL A 21 4.10 1.01 -6.09
N LEU A 22 3.89 1.72 -4.98
CA LEU A 22 2.55 2.12 -4.55
C LEU A 22 1.88 3.07 -5.56
N LEU A 23 2.62 4.03 -6.12
CA LEU A 23 2.08 4.89 -7.19
C LEU A 23 1.63 4.09 -8.42
N VAL A 24 2.44 3.11 -8.85
CA VAL A 24 2.09 2.23 -9.97
C VAL A 24 0.86 1.38 -9.65
N ILE A 25 0.77 0.80 -8.45
CA ILE A 25 -0.43 0.06 -8.02
C ILE A 25 -1.65 0.96 -8.07
N GLY A 26 -1.57 2.18 -7.50
CA GLY A 26 -2.65 3.15 -7.55
C GLY A 26 -3.10 3.43 -8.98
N TYR A 27 -2.16 3.71 -9.89
CA TYR A 27 -2.44 3.93 -11.31
C TYR A 27 -3.11 2.71 -11.98
N VAL A 28 -2.59 1.51 -11.75
CA VAL A 28 -3.15 0.26 -12.30
C VAL A 28 -4.59 0.07 -11.88
N MET A 29 -4.95 0.41 -10.64
CA MET A 29 -6.33 0.31 -10.17
C MET A 29 -7.30 1.24 -10.92
N PHE A 30 -6.86 2.43 -11.32
CA PHE A 30 -7.66 3.30 -12.20
C PHE A 30 -7.77 2.73 -13.61
N ALA A 31 -6.66 2.21 -14.15
CA ALA A 31 -6.64 1.59 -15.48
C ALA A 31 -7.51 0.33 -15.56
N MET A 32 -7.56 -0.49 -14.51
CA MET A 32 -8.47 -1.65 -14.41
C MET A 32 -9.94 -1.27 -14.54
N MET A 33 -10.30 -0.03 -14.18
CA MET A 33 -11.65 0.52 -14.29
C MET A 33 -11.86 1.33 -15.57
N ASN A 34 -10.97 1.23 -16.56
CA ASN A 34 -10.99 2.04 -17.79
C ASN A 34 -11.10 3.55 -17.53
N PHE A 35 -10.57 4.01 -16.38
CA PHE A 35 -10.70 5.39 -15.92
C PHE A 35 -12.16 5.90 -15.80
N SER A 36 -13.14 5.00 -15.66
CA SER A 36 -14.58 5.30 -15.60
C SER A 36 -14.99 6.18 -14.41
N VAL A 37 -14.10 6.36 -13.43
CA VAL A 37 -14.31 7.30 -12.32
C VAL A 37 -14.44 8.75 -12.80
N PHE A 38 -13.76 9.13 -13.88
CA PHE A 38 -13.89 10.49 -14.41
C PHE A 38 -15.26 10.70 -15.07
N ASP A 39 -15.80 9.68 -15.73
CA ASP A 39 -17.15 9.72 -16.29
C ASP A 39 -18.20 9.77 -15.16
N ALA A 40 -17.99 8.99 -14.11
CA ALA A 40 -18.84 9.03 -12.91
C ALA A 40 -18.85 10.40 -12.22
N ILE A 41 -17.70 11.08 -12.14
CA ILE A 41 -17.57 12.42 -11.54
C ILE A 41 -18.19 13.50 -12.45
N LYS A 42 -17.98 13.42 -13.76
CA LYS A 42 -18.59 14.35 -14.74
C LYS A 42 -20.12 14.24 -14.74
N GLY A 43 -20.64 13.06 -14.45
CA GLY A 43 -22.07 12.77 -14.51
C GLY A 43 -22.52 12.35 -15.92
N PRO A 44 -23.74 11.83 -16.04
CA PRO A 44 -24.26 11.36 -17.31
C PRO A 44 -24.61 12.53 -18.23
N VAL A 45 -24.41 12.33 -19.53
CA VAL A 45 -24.94 13.21 -20.58
C VAL A 45 -26.38 12.82 -20.87
N GLU A 46 -27.31 13.78 -20.87
CA GLU A 46 -28.69 13.50 -21.23
C GLU A 46 -28.80 13.14 -22.71
N LEU A 47 -29.35 11.96 -23.00
CA LEU A 47 -29.48 11.46 -24.36
C LEU A 47 -30.71 12.08 -25.01
N THR A 48 -30.50 13.17 -25.75
CA THR A 48 -31.54 13.86 -26.52
C THR A 48 -31.67 13.27 -27.92
N ALA A 49 -32.82 13.44 -28.59
CA ALA A 49 -33.08 12.86 -29.91
C ALA A 49 -32.13 13.32 -31.03
N GLU A 50 -31.58 14.53 -30.91
CA GLU A 50 -30.67 15.11 -31.91
C GLU A 50 -29.27 14.47 -31.92
N MET A 51 -28.91 13.77 -30.85
CA MET A 51 -27.59 13.15 -30.73
C MET A 51 -27.50 11.86 -31.54
N SER A 52 -26.41 11.63 -32.26
CA SER A 52 -26.15 10.34 -32.91
C SER A 52 -25.82 9.27 -31.87
N LEU A 53 -26.55 8.15 -31.86
CA LEU A 53 -26.29 7.02 -30.96
C LEU A 53 -24.89 6.44 -31.18
N GLN A 54 -24.44 6.40 -32.44
CA GLN A 54 -23.09 5.93 -32.80
C GLN A 54 -21.99 6.84 -32.25
N GLU A 55 -22.18 8.17 -32.26
CA GLU A 55 -21.22 9.11 -31.69
C GLU A 55 -21.23 9.10 -30.15
N MET A 56 -22.36 8.71 -29.57
CA MET A 56 -22.55 8.59 -28.12
C MET A 56 -22.14 7.22 -27.58
N GLU A 57 -21.74 6.27 -28.43
CA GLU A 57 -21.31 4.93 -28.01
C GLU A 57 -20.13 4.99 -27.03
N GLY A 58 -20.22 4.22 -25.95
CA GLY A 58 -19.27 4.16 -24.84
C GLY A 58 -19.40 5.31 -23.83
N GLN A 59 -20.22 6.32 -24.08
CA GLN A 59 -20.42 7.43 -23.15
C GLN A 59 -21.35 7.06 -22.00
N TYR A 60 -21.17 7.74 -20.86
CA TYR A 60 -22.10 7.64 -19.74
C TYR A 60 -23.27 8.58 -19.98
N VAL A 61 -24.47 8.02 -20.15
CA VAL A 61 -25.68 8.75 -20.53
C VAL A 61 -26.81 8.59 -19.53
N SER A 62 -27.80 9.48 -19.60
CA SER A 62 -29.10 9.33 -18.94
C SER A 62 -30.22 9.37 -19.97
N TYR A 63 -31.19 8.48 -19.82
CA TYR A 63 -32.33 8.34 -20.72
C TYR A 63 -33.61 8.12 -19.90
N GLU A 64 -34.70 8.80 -20.26
CA GLU A 64 -36.01 8.64 -19.62
C GLU A 64 -36.84 7.60 -20.38
N VAL A 65 -37.14 6.49 -19.73
CA VAL A 65 -37.96 5.40 -20.31
C VAL A 65 -39.43 5.70 -20.09
N LYS A 66 -40.17 6.00 -21.17
CA LYS A 66 -41.63 6.20 -21.14
C LYS A 66 -42.44 5.05 -21.71
N TYR A 67 -41.97 4.43 -22.79
CA TYR A 67 -42.74 3.45 -23.57
C TYR A 67 -42.01 2.10 -23.68
N PRO A 68 -41.83 1.37 -22.58
CA PRO A 68 -41.30 0.01 -22.64
C PRO A 68 -42.34 -0.94 -23.25
N LEU A 69 -41.90 -1.79 -24.19
CA LEU A 69 -42.72 -2.82 -24.81
C LEU A 69 -42.76 -4.10 -23.97
N GLY A 70 -41.66 -4.40 -23.28
CA GLY A 70 -41.52 -5.59 -22.46
C GLY A 70 -40.07 -6.06 -22.33
N THR A 71 -39.89 -7.10 -21.52
CA THR A 71 -38.57 -7.68 -21.21
C THR A 71 -38.06 -8.54 -22.36
N TYR A 72 -36.80 -8.35 -22.79
CA TYR A 72 -36.13 -9.24 -23.74
C TYR A 72 -35.05 -10.12 -23.09
N MET A 73 -34.54 -9.75 -21.91
CA MET A 73 -33.53 -10.54 -21.19
C MET A 73 -33.63 -10.39 -19.66
N GLU A 74 -33.14 -11.41 -18.96
CA GLU A 74 -32.95 -11.41 -17.52
C GLU A 74 -31.56 -11.97 -17.17
N GLU A 75 -30.80 -11.23 -16.36
CA GLU A 75 -29.49 -11.66 -15.86
C GLU A 75 -29.63 -12.23 -14.44
N THR A 76 -29.18 -13.46 -14.21
CA THR A 76 -29.17 -14.09 -12.88
C THR A 76 -27.76 -14.33 -12.37
N VAL A 77 -27.57 -14.16 -11.05
CA VAL A 77 -26.29 -14.39 -10.36
C VAL A 77 -26.43 -15.61 -9.46
N THR A 78 -25.57 -16.61 -9.67
CA THR A 78 -25.48 -17.79 -8.81
C THR A 78 -24.32 -17.61 -7.82
N LYS A 79 -24.63 -17.51 -6.52
CA LYS A 79 -23.60 -17.43 -5.47
C LYS A 79 -23.03 -18.81 -5.19
N LYS A 80 -21.71 -18.95 -5.32
CA LYS A 80 -21.00 -20.18 -4.93
C LYS A 80 -20.12 -19.93 -3.71
N VAL A 81 -20.20 -20.82 -2.72
CA VAL A 81 -19.30 -20.86 -1.56
C VAL A 81 -18.62 -22.23 -1.56
N ASN A 82 -17.28 -22.25 -1.57
CA ASN A 82 -16.48 -23.47 -1.66
C ASN A 82 -16.87 -24.39 -2.84
N GLY A 83 -17.21 -23.80 -3.99
CA GLY A 83 -17.62 -24.53 -5.20
C GLY A 83 -19.08 -25.00 -5.20
N VAL A 84 -19.81 -24.90 -4.09
CA VAL A 84 -21.21 -25.30 -3.96
C VAL A 84 -22.12 -24.09 -4.20
N SER A 85 -23.15 -24.27 -5.04
CA SER A 85 -24.18 -23.24 -5.25
C SER A 85 -25.00 -23.05 -3.97
N THR A 86 -25.13 -21.80 -3.54
CA THR A 86 -25.84 -21.40 -2.31
C THR A 86 -27.11 -20.60 -2.60
N GLY A 87 -27.42 -20.38 -3.88
CA GLY A 87 -28.61 -19.67 -4.33
C GLY A 87 -28.38 -18.93 -5.63
N THR A 88 -29.46 -18.79 -6.39
CA THR A 88 -29.52 -17.99 -7.63
C THR A 88 -30.48 -16.85 -7.40
N SER A 89 -30.07 -15.63 -7.75
CA SER A 89 -30.90 -14.43 -7.63
C SER A 89 -30.90 -13.64 -8.93
N ARG A 90 -32.04 -13.08 -9.30
CA ARG A 90 -32.17 -12.10 -10.38
C ARG A 90 -31.30 -10.90 -10.07
N SER A 91 -30.63 -10.37 -11.08
CA SER A 91 -29.66 -9.27 -10.90
C SER A 91 -29.93 -8.07 -11.80
N ARG A 92 -30.42 -8.29 -13.02
CA ARG A 92 -30.83 -7.26 -13.98
C ARG A 92 -31.92 -7.75 -14.91
N LEU A 93 -32.64 -6.78 -15.47
CA LEU A 93 -33.67 -6.96 -16.49
C LEU A 93 -33.35 -6.04 -17.67
N GLY A 94 -33.55 -6.53 -18.89
CA GLY A 94 -33.43 -5.74 -20.11
C GLY A 94 -34.79 -5.58 -20.79
N TYR A 95 -35.17 -4.34 -21.05
CA TYR A 95 -36.43 -3.96 -21.70
C TYR A 95 -36.18 -3.42 -23.11
N ILE A 96 -37.11 -3.71 -24.01
CA ILE A 96 -37.23 -3.02 -25.30
C ILE A 96 -38.05 -1.76 -25.07
N VAL A 97 -37.61 -0.63 -25.57
CA VAL A 97 -38.23 0.67 -25.38
C VAL A 97 -38.40 1.36 -26.72
N TYR A 98 -39.59 1.92 -26.98
CA TYR A 98 -39.82 2.82 -28.10
C TYR A 98 -39.43 4.25 -27.72
N ASP A 99 -38.56 4.87 -28.51
CA ASP A 99 -38.21 6.29 -28.38
C ASP A 99 -38.98 7.09 -29.44
N GLU A 100 -40.07 7.73 -29.01
CA GLU A 100 -40.95 8.52 -29.91
C GLU A 100 -40.22 9.66 -30.61
N ASN A 101 -39.19 10.23 -29.97
CA ASN A 101 -38.51 11.42 -30.50
C ASN A 101 -37.51 11.04 -31.60
N ARG A 102 -37.05 9.78 -31.58
CA ARG A 102 -36.17 9.21 -32.60
C ARG A 102 -36.90 8.35 -33.63
N ASP A 103 -38.14 7.98 -33.34
CA ASP A 103 -38.90 6.96 -34.05
C ASP A 103 -38.10 5.65 -34.21
N ASP A 104 -37.48 5.21 -33.11
CA ASP A 104 -36.57 4.06 -33.07
C ASP A 104 -36.77 3.24 -31.79
N PHE A 105 -36.25 2.01 -31.79
CA PHE A 105 -36.28 1.11 -30.64
C PHE A 105 -34.91 0.98 -30.00
N LEU A 106 -34.86 1.21 -28.69
CA LEU A 106 -33.68 1.06 -27.85
C LEU A 106 -33.86 -0.12 -26.89
N ALA A 107 -32.75 -0.62 -26.38
CA ALA A 107 -32.75 -1.48 -25.21
C ALA A 107 -32.32 -0.70 -23.97
N VAL A 108 -32.88 -1.06 -22.82
CA VAL A 108 -32.48 -0.48 -21.54
C VAL A 108 -32.37 -1.58 -20.50
N GLU A 109 -31.23 -1.63 -19.82
CA GLU A 109 -31.05 -2.50 -18.66
C GLU A 109 -31.34 -1.73 -17.37
N CYS A 110 -32.09 -2.34 -16.45
CA CYS A 110 -32.38 -1.76 -15.14
C CYS A 110 -32.14 -2.77 -14.01
N ALA A 111 -32.15 -2.26 -12.77
CA ALA A 111 -32.06 -3.10 -11.59
C ALA A 111 -33.41 -3.78 -11.32
N VAL A 112 -33.41 -5.01 -10.81
CA VAL A 112 -34.65 -5.78 -10.48
C VAL A 112 -35.61 -5.00 -9.57
N LYS A 113 -35.10 -4.13 -8.70
CA LYS A 113 -35.94 -3.27 -7.85
C LYS A 113 -36.81 -2.26 -8.61
N GLN A 114 -36.56 -2.06 -9.91
CA GLN A 114 -37.31 -1.18 -10.81
C GLN A 114 -38.31 -1.96 -11.67
N GLU A 115 -38.41 -3.29 -11.50
CA GLU A 115 -39.29 -4.16 -12.27
C GLU A 115 -40.76 -3.73 -12.15
N ASP A 116 -41.28 -3.57 -10.93
CA ASP A 116 -42.68 -3.18 -10.72
C ASP A 116 -43.02 -1.85 -11.41
N GLU A 117 -42.07 -0.91 -11.45
CA GLU A 117 -42.22 0.40 -12.08
C GLU A 117 -42.16 0.29 -13.62
N MET A 118 -41.26 -0.56 -14.15
CA MET A 118 -41.19 -0.86 -15.58
C MET A 118 -42.43 -1.60 -16.08
N GLU A 119 -42.88 -2.64 -15.38
CA GLU A 119 -44.08 -3.40 -15.75
C GLU A 119 -45.33 -2.51 -15.73
N GLY A 120 -45.42 -1.57 -14.77
CA GLY A 120 -46.49 -0.57 -14.77
C GLY A 120 -46.51 0.31 -16.04
N LEU A 121 -45.34 0.71 -16.54
CA LEU A 121 -45.23 1.45 -17.81
C LEU A 121 -45.54 0.56 -19.02
N VAL A 122 -45.17 -0.73 -18.99
CA VAL A 122 -45.51 -1.70 -20.05
C VAL A 122 -47.03 -1.85 -20.15
N ASP A 123 -47.70 -2.09 -19.01
CA ASP A 123 -49.16 -2.21 -18.95
C ASP A 123 -49.85 -0.94 -19.47
N GLN A 124 -49.35 0.23 -19.08
CA GLN A 124 -49.89 1.51 -19.54
C GLN A 124 -49.70 1.72 -21.05
N PHE A 125 -48.52 1.36 -21.58
CA PHE A 125 -48.23 1.49 -23.01
C PHE A 125 -49.16 0.62 -23.87
N TRP A 126 -49.34 -0.65 -23.50
CA TRP A 126 -50.23 -1.56 -24.22
C TRP A 126 -51.70 -1.18 -24.08
N ALA A 127 -52.13 -0.74 -22.90
CA ALA A 127 -53.49 -0.25 -22.71
C ALA A 127 -53.78 0.96 -23.62
N ALA A 128 -52.86 1.91 -23.71
CA ALA A 128 -52.99 3.07 -24.60
C ALA A 128 -53.05 2.66 -26.09
N LEU A 129 -52.24 1.68 -26.52
CA LEU A 129 -52.28 1.14 -27.88
C LEU A 129 -53.62 0.47 -28.22
N ASP A 130 -54.24 -0.20 -27.26
CA ASP A 130 -55.58 -0.80 -27.38
C ASP A 130 -56.72 0.23 -27.29
N GLY A 131 -56.39 1.52 -27.20
CA GLY A 131 -57.35 2.63 -27.05
C GLY A 131 -57.94 2.74 -25.65
N GLN A 132 -57.32 2.11 -24.66
CA GLN A 132 -57.71 2.08 -23.25
C GLN A 132 -56.76 2.92 -22.40
N GLY A 133 -57.02 4.22 -22.31
CA GLY A 133 -56.22 5.14 -21.48
C GLY A 133 -55.17 5.91 -22.27
N ASP A 134 -54.35 6.66 -21.55
CA ASP A 134 -53.31 7.54 -22.12
C ASP A 134 -51.91 6.98 -21.86
N VAL A 135 -50.97 7.30 -22.75
CA VAL A 135 -49.54 6.99 -22.57
C VAL A 135 -48.96 7.74 -21.36
N ALA A 136 -47.83 7.26 -20.84
CA ALA A 136 -47.20 7.87 -19.67
C ALA A 136 -46.62 9.27 -19.96
N ASP A 137 -47.02 10.27 -19.15
CA ASP A 137 -46.47 11.64 -19.24
C ASP A 137 -44.99 11.70 -18.81
N THR A 138 -44.64 10.94 -17.78
CA THR A 138 -43.31 10.86 -17.18
C THR A 138 -42.82 9.42 -17.16
N GLY A 139 -41.51 9.25 -17.31
CA GLY A 139 -40.86 7.96 -17.33
C GLY A 139 -39.84 7.79 -16.21
N ILE A 140 -39.07 6.71 -16.32
CA ILE A 140 -38.04 6.36 -15.36
C ILE A 140 -36.67 6.66 -15.95
N VAL A 141 -35.91 7.50 -15.25
CA VAL A 141 -34.58 7.90 -15.69
C VAL A 141 -33.57 6.80 -15.39
N ILE A 142 -33.06 6.18 -16.45
CA ILE A 142 -31.99 5.19 -16.40
C ILE A 142 -30.65 5.86 -16.77
N LYS A 143 -29.62 5.56 -15.97
CA LYS A 143 -28.27 6.11 -16.14
C LYS A 143 -27.28 4.98 -16.36
N GLY A 144 -26.61 4.93 -17.49
CA GLY A 144 -25.70 3.84 -17.84
C GLY A 144 -24.80 4.19 -19.02
N SER A 145 -23.95 3.25 -19.43
CA SER A 145 -23.22 3.42 -20.69
C SER A 145 -24.11 3.08 -21.88
N LEU A 146 -24.05 3.92 -22.92
CA LEU A 146 -24.64 3.60 -24.21
C LEU A 146 -23.70 2.65 -24.95
N GLU A 147 -24.16 1.46 -25.31
CA GLU A 147 -23.34 0.44 -25.96
C GLU A 147 -24.12 -0.18 -27.13
N LEU A 148 -23.41 -0.66 -28.13
CA LEU A 148 -24.03 -1.45 -29.21
C LEU A 148 -24.41 -2.85 -28.67
N LEU A 149 -25.64 -3.28 -28.88
CA LEU A 149 -26.05 -4.66 -28.56
C LEU A 149 -25.33 -5.65 -29.47
N MET A 150 -24.73 -6.68 -28.86
CA MET A 150 -23.95 -7.68 -29.59
C MET A 150 -24.31 -9.10 -29.12
N GLY A 151 -24.02 -10.08 -29.97
CA GLY A 151 -24.07 -11.49 -29.59
C GLY A 151 -25.46 -12.01 -29.21
N GLU A 152 -25.55 -12.64 -28.04
CA GLU A 152 -26.77 -13.31 -27.58
C GLU A 152 -27.86 -12.32 -27.17
N ASP A 153 -27.48 -11.18 -26.56
CA ASP A 153 -28.42 -10.15 -26.14
C ASP A 153 -29.12 -9.52 -27.35
N LEU A 154 -28.38 -9.23 -28.43
CA LEU A 154 -28.96 -8.77 -29.70
C LEU A 154 -29.94 -9.80 -30.30
N ARG A 155 -29.62 -11.09 -30.21
CA ARG A 155 -30.50 -12.16 -30.70
C ARG A 155 -31.80 -12.25 -29.90
N TYR A 156 -31.73 -12.13 -28.57
CA TYR A 156 -32.94 -12.09 -27.74
C TYR A 156 -33.75 -10.83 -27.96
N TYR A 157 -33.09 -9.68 -28.10
CA TYR A 157 -33.73 -8.43 -28.49
C TYR A 157 -34.52 -8.58 -29.79
N LYS A 158 -33.87 -9.03 -30.87
CA LYS A 158 -34.51 -9.20 -32.19
C LYS A 158 -35.67 -10.20 -32.15
N LYS A 159 -35.52 -11.31 -31.42
CA LYS A 159 -36.58 -12.31 -31.28
C LYS A 159 -37.83 -11.75 -30.62
N ASN A 160 -37.67 -10.96 -29.55
CA ASN A 160 -38.81 -10.39 -28.84
C ASN A 160 -39.41 -9.21 -29.61
N LEU A 161 -38.58 -8.34 -30.22
CA LEU A 161 -39.07 -7.25 -31.05
C LEU A 161 -39.83 -7.75 -32.30
N GLY A 162 -39.35 -8.82 -32.93
CA GLY A 162 -40.02 -9.45 -34.09
C GLY A 162 -41.34 -10.15 -33.76
N SER A 163 -41.73 -10.22 -32.48
CA SER A 163 -43.10 -10.63 -32.11
C SER A 163 -44.11 -9.49 -32.23
N VAL A 164 -43.62 -8.25 -32.32
CA VAL A 164 -44.40 -7.01 -32.39
C VAL A 164 -44.27 -6.35 -33.78
N LEU A 165 -43.10 -6.43 -34.40
CA LEU A 165 -42.80 -5.79 -35.68
C LEU A 165 -42.51 -6.82 -36.78
N ASP A 166 -42.98 -6.52 -37.99
CA ASP A 166 -42.68 -7.31 -39.19
C ASP A 166 -41.22 -7.17 -39.65
N GLU A 167 -40.64 -5.98 -39.49
CA GLU A 167 -39.24 -5.68 -39.83
C GLU A 167 -38.49 -5.23 -38.56
N VAL A 168 -37.40 -5.94 -38.26
CA VAL A 168 -36.59 -5.73 -37.05
C VAL A 168 -35.22 -5.17 -37.44
N PRO A 169 -34.74 -4.09 -36.79
CA PRO A 169 -33.46 -3.49 -37.12
C PRO A 169 -32.30 -4.48 -36.94
N GLU A 170 -31.29 -4.38 -37.82
CA GLU A 170 -30.12 -5.27 -37.78
C GLU A 170 -29.18 -5.02 -36.59
N SER A 171 -29.21 -3.80 -36.06
CA SER A 171 -28.44 -3.36 -34.89
C SER A 171 -29.34 -2.61 -33.93
N ALA A 172 -29.02 -2.65 -32.65
CA ALA A 172 -29.72 -1.88 -31.61
C ALA A 172 -28.70 -1.38 -30.59
N TYR A 173 -29.02 -0.27 -29.92
CA TYR A 173 -28.22 0.26 -28.82
C TYR A 173 -28.87 -0.06 -27.47
N VAL A 174 -28.05 -0.26 -26.45
CA VAL A 174 -28.49 -0.50 -25.07
C VAL A 174 -27.91 0.53 -24.12
N ILE A 175 -28.73 1.02 -23.19
CA ILE A 175 -28.28 1.77 -22.02
C ILE A 175 -28.10 0.78 -20.86
N THR A 176 -26.86 0.54 -20.45
CA THR A 176 -26.51 -0.46 -19.41
C THR A 176 -26.73 0.07 -17.98
N GLY A 177 -27.98 0.37 -17.61
CA GLY A 177 -28.35 1.14 -16.41
C GLY A 177 -27.69 0.72 -15.09
N GLY A 178 -26.86 1.58 -14.52
CA GLY A 178 -26.08 1.38 -13.29
C GLY A 178 -24.65 0.87 -13.51
N LYS A 179 -24.22 0.71 -14.76
CA LYS A 179 -22.84 0.45 -15.18
C LYS A 179 -22.27 1.65 -15.95
N ILE A 180 -20.95 1.81 -15.90
CA ILE A 180 -20.18 2.68 -16.79
C ILE A 180 -19.08 1.82 -17.39
N LYS A 181 -19.07 1.68 -18.73
CA LYS A 181 -18.12 0.86 -19.49
C LYS A 181 -18.04 -0.57 -18.94
N GLY A 182 -19.21 -1.19 -18.74
CA GLY A 182 -19.35 -2.54 -18.16
C GLY A 182 -19.20 -2.65 -16.64
N GLU A 183 -18.66 -1.65 -15.95
CA GLU A 183 -18.36 -1.72 -14.51
C GLU A 183 -19.45 -1.09 -13.65
N LYS A 184 -19.82 -1.73 -12.52
CA LYS A 184 -20.84 -1.15 -11.62
C LYS A 184 -20.31 0.12 -10.98
N ILE A 185 -21.15 1.15 -10.88
CA ILE A 185 -20.79 2.45 -10.29
C ILE A 185 -20.16 2.30 -8.89
N GLY A 186 -20.70 1.42 -8.05
CA GLY A 186 -20.15 1.14 -6.72
C GLY A 186 -18.73 0.54 -6.75
N GLN A 187 -18.43 -0.32 -7.72
CA GLN A 187 -17.09 -0.90 -7.90
C GLN A 187 -16.10 0.16 -8.39
N ILE A 188 -16.52 1.03 -9.31
CA ILE A 188 -15.72 2.15 -9.81
C ILE A 188 -15.27 3.03 -8.65
N TYR A 189 -16.22 3.49 -7.80
CA TYR A 189 -15.88 4.32 -6.64
C TYR A 189 -15.00 3.58 -5.63
N GLY A 190 -15.32 2.32 -5.31
CA GLY A 190 -14.57 1.54 -4.33
C GLY A 190 -13.11 1.32 -4.72
N ILE A 191 -12.87 0.85 -5.95
CA ILE A 191 -11.52 0.57 -6.45
C ILE A 191 -10.75 1.87 -6.70
N SER A 192 -11.39 2.91 -7.24
CA SER A 192 -10.74 4.21 -7.44
C SER A 192 -10.34 4.87 -6.12
N ALA A 193 -11.21 4.85 -5.10
CA ALA A 193 -10.90 5.41 -3.78
C ALA A 193 -9.71 4.70 -3.12
N LEU A 194 -9.68 3.36 -3.20
CA LEU A 194 -8.53 2.58 -2.72
C LEU A 194 -7.24 2.93 -3.49
N GLY A 195 -7.35 3.10 -4.82
CA GLY A 195 -6.25 3.57 -5.66
C GLY A 195 -5.69 4.93 -5.23
N VAL A 196 -6.56 5.91 -4.92
CA VAL A 196 -6.16 7.22 -4.38
C VAL A 196 -5.40 7.07 -3.07
N VAL A 197 -5.93 6.30 -2.12
CA VAL A 197 -5.29 6.11 -0.80
C VAL A 197 -3.89 5.53 -0.95
N ILE A 198 -3.74 4.50 -1.79
CA ILE A 198 -2.44 3.87 -2.07
C ILE A 198 -1.48 4.86 -2.72
N ALA A 199 -1.95 5.65 -3.70
CA ALA A 199 -1.12 6.66 -4.36
C ALA A 199 -0.67 7.75 -3.37
N VAL A 200 -1.55 8.24 -2.50
CA VAL A 200 -1.23 9.23 -1.46
C VAL A 200 -0.18 8.69 -0.48
N LEU A 201 -0.28 7.42 -0.07
CA LEU A 201 0.76 6.78 0.75
C LEU A 201 2.11 6.71 0.02
N GLY A 202 2.10 6.42 -1.29
CA GLY A 202 3.28 6.48 -2.14
C GLY A 202 3.93 7.87 -2.15
N ILE A 203 3.13 8.92 -2.35
CA ILE A 203 3.59 10.32 -2.32
C ILE A 203 4.15 10.68 -0.94
N ALA A 204 3.48 10.29 0.14
CA ALA A 204 3.92 10.57 1.50
C ALA A 204 5.28 9.93 1.82
N LEU A 205 5.52 8.69 1.36
CA LEU A 205 6.83 8.02 1.49
C LEU A 205 7.93 8.73 0.71
N LEU A 206 7.63 9.26 -0.48
CA LEU A 206 8.58 10.03 -1.27
C LEU A 206 8.88 11.40 -0.63
N ALA A 207 7.88 12.04 -0.03
CA ALA A 207 7.98 13.35 0.60
C ALA A 207 8.74 13.31 1.94
N LYS A 208 8.72 12.20 2.69
CA LYS A 208 9.41 12.09 3.98
C LYS A 208 10.94 12.12 3.78
N SER A 209 11.54 13.29 3.97
CA SER A 209 12.97 13.54 3.75
C SER A 209 13.80 13.29 5.01
N SER A 210 14.48 12.14 5.08
CA SER A 210 15.37 11.74 6.18
C SER A 210 16.78 12.38 6.14
N SER A 211 17.07 13.24 5.15
CA SER A 211 18.40 13.84 5.00
C SER A 211 18.78 14.77 6.16
N LYS A 212 17.80 15.44 6.78
CA LYS A 212 18.02 16.41 7.85
C LYS A 212 18.48 15.74 9.15
N GLU A 213 18.03 14.53 9.43
CA GLU A 213 18.39 13.80 10.65
C GLU A 213 19.84 13.31 10.61
N ILE A 214 20.27 12.71 9.50
CA ILE A 214 21.67 12.26 9.35
C ILE A 214 22.62 13.45 9.39
N SER A 215 22.32 14.53 8.66
CA SER A 215 23.15 15.73 8.66
C SER A 215 23.26 16.34 10.06
N ARG A 216 22.15 16.40 10.81
CA ARG A 216 22.13 16.90 12.18
C ARG A 216 22.94 16.00 13.12
N SER A 217 22.83 14.67 12.96
CA SER A 217 23.56 13.71 13.79
C SER A 217 25.08 13.80 13.57
N VAL A 218 25.53 13.89 12.32
CA VAL A 218 26.95 14.08 11.99
C VAL A 218 27.46 15.40 12.57
N ALA A 219 26.70 16.49 12.42
CA ALA A 219 27.06 17.79 13.01
C ALA A 219 27.14 17.74 14.55
N ALA A 220 26.21 17.04 15.20
CA ALA A 220 26.23 16.85 16.65
C ALA A 220 27.45 16.04 17.12
N TYR A 221 27.84 15.00 16.37
CA TYR A 221 29.03 14.21 16.67
C TYR A 221 30.31 15.07 16.60
N LEU A 222 30.47 15.87 15.54
CA LEU A 222 31.63 16.76 15.37
C LEU A 222 31.66 17.86 16.45
N ALA A 223 30.50 18.41 16.83
CA ALA A 223 30.41 19.40 17.90
C ALA A 223 30.82 18.82 19.27
N ALA A 224 30.50 17.55 19.53
CA ALA A 224 30.90 16.85 20.76
C ALA A 224 32.37 16.39 20.75
N ASN A 225 33.00 16.31 19.56
CA ASN A 225 34.37 15.82 19.37
C ASN A 225 35.20 16.83 18.55
N PRO A 226 35.51 18.02 19.11
CA PRO A 226 36.18 19.09 18.38
C PRO A 226 37.60 18.74 17.90
N GLN A 227 38.19 17.66 18.43
CA GLN A 227 39.47 17.12 17.99
C GLN A 227 39.42 16.46 16.61
N PHE A 228 38.24 16.08 16.11
CA PHE A 228 38.08 15.44 14.80
C PHE A 228 37.51 16.42 13.79
N LYS A 229 38.02 16.34 12.57
CA LYS A 229 37.52 17.13 11.44
C LYS A 229 36.61 16.28 10.54
N GLU A 230 35.71 16.94 9.81
CA GLU A 230 34.82 16.26 8.86
C GLU A 230 35.60 15.50 7.78
N GLU A 231 36.77 16.00 7.37
CA GLU A 231 37.63 15.33 6.39
C GLU A 231 38.14 13.97 6.87
N GLU A 232 38.40 13.79 8.17
CA GLU A 232 38.82 12.50 8.73
C GLU A 232 37.69 11.48 8.69
N LEU A 233 36.46 11.91 8.99
CA LEU A 233 35.27 11.07 8.88
C LEU A 233 35.03 10.65 7.43
N GLU A 234 35.15 11.59 6.48
CA GLU A 234 35.01 11.30 5.04
C GLU A 234 36.10 10.32 4.54
N GLN A 235 37.33 10.46 5.03
CA GLN A 235 38.43 9.55 4.68
C GLN A 235 38.20 8.13 5.19
N ASP A 236 37.81 7.95 6.46
CA ASP A 236 37.50 6.63 7.00
C ASP A 236 36.26 6.03 6.33
N PHE A 237 35.23 6.84 6.10
CA PHE A 237 34.03 6.43 5.38
C PHE A 237 34.32 5.95 3.95
N ALA A 238 35.26 6.59 3.25
CA ALA A 238 35.66 6.19 1.90
C ALA A 238 36.27 4.78 1.85
N GLY A 239 36.95 4.37 2.93
CA GLY A 239 37.52 3.02 3.10
C GLY A 239 36.58 2.02 3.78
N ALA A 240 35.41 2.45 4.24
CA ALA A 240 34.51 1.63 5.04
C ALA A 240 33.76 0.55 4.23
N VAL A 241 33.54 -0.60 4.85
CA VAL A 241 32.81 -1.72 4.24
C VAL A 241 31.31 -1.48 4.33
N LYS A 242 30.64 -1.34 3.17
CA LYS A 242 29.18 -1.13 3.10
C LYS A 242 28.39 -2.43 3.35
N LEU A 243 27.50 -2.40 4.33
CA LEU A 243 26.71 -3.54 4.81
C LEU A 243 25.20 -3.21 4.87
N GLY A 244 24.67 -2.68 3.77
CA GLY A 244 23.28 -2.18 3.68
C GLY A 244 23.22 -0.68 3.93
N SER A 245 22.54 -0.26 5.00
CA SER A 245 22.50 1.14 5.48
C SER A 245 23.59 1.47 6.50
N LEU A 246 24.48 0.52 6.80
CA LEU A 246 25.61 0.66 7.70
C LEU A 246 26.92 0.57 6.91
N TRP A 247 27.94 1.28 7.36
CA TRP A 247 29.32 1.21 6.91
C TRP A 247 30.22 1.05 8.13
N VAL A 248 31.08 0.04 8.10
CA VAL A 248 32.05 -0.19 9.17
C VAL A 248 33.41 0.25 8.63
N GLY A 249 33.89 1.38 9.13
CA GLY A 249 35.22 1.92 8.87
C GLY A 249 36.26 1.35 9.83
N LYS A 250 37.49 1.88 9.77
CA LYS A 250 38.54 1.46 10.70
C LYS A 250 38.31 2.10 12.07
N ARG A 251 37.98 3.38 12.09
CA ARG A 251 37.81 4.15 13.31
C ARG A 251 36.35 4.39 13.65
N TRP A 252 35.50 4.57 12.66
CA TRP A 252 34.09 4.85 12.89
C TRP A 252 33.17 3.84 12.23
N THR A 253 32.01 3.67 12.85
CA THR A 253 30.85 3.05 12.23
C THR A 253 29.87 4.14 11.83
N PHE A 254 29.42 4.08 10.58
CA PHE A 254 28.52 5.06 9.99
C PHE A 254 27.19 4.41 9.62
N GLY A 255 26.09 5.02 10.04
CA GLY A 255 24.72 4.59 9.75
C GLY A 255 23.83 4.85 10.94
N MET A 256 22.56 5.17 10.70
CA MET A 256 21.60 5.41 11.79
C MET A 256 21.33 4.11 12.55
N LEU A 257 21.76 4.07 13.81
CA LEU A 257 21.33 3.05 14.76
C LEU A 257 20.04 3.50 15.49
N SER A 258 19.47 2.63 16.32
CA SER A 258 18.21 2.91 17.03
C SER A 258 18.30 4.03 18.07
N ASP A 259 19.50 4.43 18.47
CA ASP A 259 19.76 5.58 19.35
C ASP A 259 19.71 6.94 18.61
N LYS A 260 19.50 6.91 17.29
CA LYS A 260 19.45 8.07 16.38
C LYS A 260 20.80 8.74 16.12
N SER A 261 21.90 8.07 16.45
CA SER A 261 23.24 8.50 16.08
C SER A 261 23.64 7.88 14.75
N ALA A 262 24.30 8.68 13.90
CA ALA A 262 24.74 8.29 12.57
C ALA A 262 26.24 7.94 12.53
N VAL A 263 27.00 8.32 13.57
CA VAL A 263 28.44 8.12 13.68
C VAL A 263 28.75 7.60 15.08
N HIS A 264 29.48 6.50 15.15
CA HIS A 264 29.96 5.91 16.40
C HIS A 264 31.46 5.67 16.29
N ASP A 265 32.19 5.97 17.36
CA ASP A 265 33.59 5.54 17.45
C ASP A 265 33.61 4.03 17.67
N ASN A 266 34.37 3.30 16.86
CA ASN A 266 34.53 1.86 17.04
C ASN A 266 35.16 1.55 18.40
N ASP A 267 36.03 2.41 18.93
CA ASP A 267 36.65 2.25 20.25
C ASP A 267 35.65 2.36 21.41
N SER A 268 34.44 2.86 21.14
CA SER A 268 33.34 2.87 22.12
C SER A 268 32.46 1.62 22.04
N ILE A 269 32.63 0.77 21.02
CA ILE A 269 31.83 -0.44 20.83
C ILE A 269 32.54 -1.60 21.51
N ILE A 270 31.80 -2.40 22.28
CA ILE A 270 32.38 -3.54 23.03
C ILE A 270 31.79 -4.87 22.61
N TRP A 271 30.58 -4.87 22.04
CA TRP A 271 29.92 -6.10 21.62
C TRP A 271 29.01 -5.89 20.42
N VAL A 272 29.12 -6.76 19.42
CA VAL A 272 28.22 -6.80 18.25
C VAL A 272 27.68 -8.21 18.03
N TYR A 273 26.36 -8.35 17.90
CA TYR A 273 25.73 -9.67 17.84
C TYR A 273 24.41 -9.69 17.05
N PRO A 274 23.96 -10.86 16.56
CA PRO A 274 22.63 -11.01 16.00
C PRO A 274 21.56 -10.75 17.07
N TYR A 275 20.72 -9.75 16.83
CA TYR A 275 19.62 -9.39 17.70
C TYR A 275 18.30 -9.60 16.94
N SER A 276 17.26 -10.02 17.64
CA SER A 276 15.94 -10.19 17.06
C SER A 276 14.93 -9.50 17.95
N GLU A 277 14.09 -8.67 17.34
CA GLU A 277 13.01 -7.99 18.04
C GLU A 277 11.67 -8.55 17.59
N ARG A 278 10.80 -8.90 18.54
CA ARG A 278 9.45 -9.34 18.23
C ARG A 278 8.57 -8.12 18.02
N SER A 279 8.06 -7.96 16.81
CA SER A 279 7.08 -6.97 16.43
C SER A 279 5.75 -7.67 16.17
N GLY A 280 4.96 -7.86 17.24
CA GLY A 280 3.69 -8.60 17.19
C GLY A 280 3.88 -10.08 16.85
N LYS A 281 3.33 -10.50 15.69
CA LYS A 281 3.49 -11.87 15.17
C LYS A 281 4.80 -12.09 14.42
N ASN A 282 5.54 -11.03 14.12
CA ASN A 282 6.74 -11.10 13.30
C ASN A 282 8.01 -10.94 14.14
N THR A 283 9.10 -11.53 13.68
CA THR A 283 10.44 -11.34 14.25
C THR A 283 11.29 -10.57 13.26
N ILE A 284 11.78 -9.41 13.68
CA ILE A 284 12.66 -8.57 12.86
C ILE A 284 14.10 -8.89 13.26
N SER A 285 14.86 -9.42 12.32
CA SER A 285 16.30 -9.61 12.48
C SER A 285 17.02 -8.26 12.42
N LYS A 286 17.90 -8.05 13.39
CA LYS A 286 18.70 -6.86 13.60
C LYS A 286 20.14 -7.26 13.96
N MET A 287 21.01 -6.28 14.00
CA MET A 287 22.31 -6.34 14.67
C MET A 287 22.20 -5.53 15.95
N GLY A 288 22.55 -6.12 17.09
CA GLY A 288 22.70 -5.43 18.36
C GLY A 288 24.13 -4.92 18.52
N VAL A 289 24.26 -3.75 19.14
CA VAL A 289 25.53 -3.09 19.45
C VAL A 289 25.47 -2.65 20.91
N VAL A 290 26.47 -3.02 21.70
CA VAL A 290 26.64 -2.53 23.08
C VAL A 290 27.88 -1.66 23.13
N PHE A 291 27.75 -0.52 23.81
CA PHE A 291 28.80 0.47 23.96
C PHE A 291 29.50 0.37 25.32
N LEU A 292 30.63 1.06 25.44
CA LEU A 292 31.49 1.08 26.61
C LEU A 292 30.79 1.62 27.86
N ASP A 293 29.78 2.47 27.69
CA ASP A 293 28.93 2.98 28.79
C ASP A 293 27.79 2.01 29.17
N GLY A 294 27.76 0.82 28.56
CA GLY A 294 26.72 -0.20 28.74
C GLY A 294 25.44 0.08 27.95
N SER A 295 25.35 1.18 27.21
CA SER A 295 24.17 1.49 26.40
C SER A 295 24.06 0.54 25.21
N PHE A 296 22.83 0.39 24.70
CA PHE A 296 22.50 -0.50 23.61
C PHE A 296 21.88 0.25 22.44
N ALA A 297 22.32 -0.08 21.23
CA ALA A 297 21.65 0.32 20.00
C ALA A 297 21.53 -0.87 19.03
N SER A 298 20.70 -0.70 18.00
CA SER A 298 20.47 -1.72 17.00
C SER A 298 20.34 -1.16 15.58
N ALA A 299 20.72 -1.96 14.60
CA ALA A 299 20.52 -1.68 13.17
C ALA A 299 19.72 -2.80 12.50
N ILE A 300 18.84 -2.43 11.57
CA ILE A 300 18.11 -3.42 10.75
C ILE A 300 19.06 -3.98 9.69
N LEU A 301 19.68 -5.12 10.00
CA LEU A 301 20.53 -5.90 9.11
C LEU A 301 20.01 -7.34 9.02
N SER A 302 19.95 -7.88 7.80
CA SER A 302 19.64 -9.29 7.60
C SER A 302 20.73 -10.19 8.19
N GLY A 303 20.39 -11.42 8.60
CA GLY A 303 21.36 -12.31 9.26
C GLY A 303 22.66 -12.51 8.48
N GLY A 304 22.61 -12.61 7.14
CA GLY A 304 23.80 -12.71 6.30
C GLY A 304 24.68 -11.44 6.33
N ARG A 305 24.06 -10.24 6.38
CA ARG A 305 24.79 -8.97 6.52
C ARG A 305 25.32 -8.78 7.94
N THR A 306 24.58 -9.20 8.97
CA THR A 306 25.04 -9.17 10.36
C THR A 306 26.28 -10.05 10.55
N LYS A 307 26.34 -11.24 9.93
CA LYS A 307 27.54 -12.08 9.95
C LYS A 307 28.76 -11.38 9.32
N LYS A 308 28.57 -10.69 8.20
CA LYS A 308 29.63 -9.89 7.58
C LYS A 308 30.06 -8.72 8.47
N ALA A 309 29.11 -8.03 9.10
CA ALA A 309 29.41 -6.95 10.04
C ALA A 309 30.26 -7.43 11.21
N MET A 310 29.87 -8.54 11.85
CA MET A 310 30.66 -9.16 12.91
C MET A 310 32.08 -9.49 12.46
N ALA A 311 32.27 -10.04 11.25
CA ALA A 311 33.61 -10.31 10.73
C ALA A 311 34.45 -9.03 10.57
N GLU A 312 33.84 -7.90 10.19
CA GLU A 312 34.54 -6.61 10.13
C GLU A 312 34.87 -6.05 11.52
N TYR A 313 33.95 -6.15 12.49
CA TYR A 313 34.21 -5.72 13.87
C TYR A 313 35.26 -6.60 14.58
N ASP A 314 35.26 -7.91 14.31
CA ASP A 314 36.23 -8.84 14.89
C ASP A 314 37.67 -8.49 14.49
N ARG A 315 37.88 -7.98 13.27
CA ARG A 315 39.18 -7.49 12.79
C ARG A 315 39.73 -6.30 13.58
N LEU A 316 38.88 -5.56 14.30
CA LEU A 316 39.32 -4.45 15.16
C LEU A 316 39.91 -4.93 16.49
N GLY A 317 39.81 -6.22 16.81
CA GLY A 317 40.52 -6.90 17.89
C GLY A 317 39.96 -6.68 19.30
N HIS A 318 39.37 -5.52 19.59
CA HIS A 318 38.87 -5.16 20.92
C HIS A 318 37.37 -5.43 21.13
N ILE A 319 36.65 -5.83 20.07
CA ILE A 319 35.19 -6.00 20.07
C ILE A 319 34.82 -7.47 20.14
N VAL A 320 33.96 -7.83 21.09
CA VAL A 320 33.37 -9.18 21.17
C VAL A 320 32.33 -9.32 20.05
N THR A 321 32.30 -10.48 19.37
CA THR A 321 31.31 -10.75 18.33
C THR A 321 30.62 -12.09 18.54
N GLY A 322 29.33 -12.17 18.21
CA GLY A 322 28.50 -13.37 18.41
C GLY A 322 27.52 -13.26 19.58
N ASN A 323 26.56 -14.18 19.66
CA ASN A 323 25.45 -14.13 20.62
C ASN A 323 25.48 -15.33 21.58
N ASP A 324 26.65 -15.66 22.12
CA ASP A 324 26.78 -16.72 23.11
C ASP A 324 26.07 -16.30 24.43
N VAL A 325 25.45 -17.26 25.12
CA VAL A 325 24.78 -17.02 26.40
C VAL A 325 25.80 -16.58 27.46
N SER A 326 27.03 -17.08 27.40
CA SER A 326 28.13 -16.66 28.28
C SER A 326 28.37 -15.16 28.22
N TYR A 327 28.34 -14.54 27.04
CA TYR A 327 28.52 -13.09 26.87
C TYR A 327 27.45 -12.29 27.61
N ARG A 328 26.19 -12.72 27.53
CA ARG A 328 25.09 -12.09 28.27
C ARG A 328 25.27 -12.22 29.76
N ASN A 329 25.64 -13.41 30.22
CA ASN A 329 25.86 -13.67 31.64
C ASN A 329 27.01 -12.82 32.18
N THR A 330 28.14 -12.75 31.46
CA THR A 330 29.28 -11.91 31.86
C THR A 330 28.90 -10.43 31.90
N LEU A 331 28.16 -9.92 30.91
CA LEU A 331 27.71 -8.53 30.94
C LEU A 331 26.74 -8.26 32.11
N ALA A 332 25.89 -9.23 32.45
CA ALA A 332 24.97 -9.13 33.58
C ALA A 332 25.69 -9.21 34.94
N SER A 333 26.80 -9.94 35.03
CA SER A 333 27.66 -9.98 36.22
C SER A 333 28.42 -8.67 36.44
N GLY A 334 28.81 -7.99 35.36
CA GLY A 334 29.36 -6.65 35.43
C GLY A 334 30.04 -6.18 34.15
N LEU A 335 29.95 -4.87 33.87
CA LEU A 335 30.58 -4.27 32.70
C LEU A 335 32.10 -4.52 32.68
N SER A 336 32.80 -4.36 33.80
CA SER A 336 34.24 -4.59 33.90
C SER A 336 34.63 -6.04 33.59
N GLU A 337 33.82 -7.02 33.98
CA GLU A 337 34.05 -8.43 33.64
C GLU A 337 33.93 -8.66 32.12
N PHE A 338 32.93 -8.02 31.50
CA PHE A 338 32.75 -8.11 30.06
C PHE A 338 33.89 -7.45 29.29
N LEU A 339 34.35 -6.28 29.73
CA LEU A 339 35.47 -5.57 29.12
C LEU A 339 36.79 -6.38 29.19
N ALA A 340 36.95 -7.24 30.20
CA ALA A 340 38.11 -8.12 30.31
C ALA A 340 38.19 -9.20 29.22
N LEU A 341 37.10 -9.50 28.50
CA LEU A 341 37.08 -10.54 27.46
C LEU A 341 37.95 -10.18 26.25
N LYS A 342 37.88 -8.93 25.77
CA LYS A 342 38.63 -8.45 24.60
C LYS A 342 39.06 -6.99 24.69
N TYR A 343 38.26 -6.13 25.32
CA TYR A 343 38.51 -4.69 25.32
C TYR A 343 39.77 -4.32 26.11
N TYR A 344 39.85 -4.70 27.39
CA TYR A 344 41.02 -4.41 28.22
C TYR A 344 42.31 -5.03 27.69
N PRO A 345 42.35 -6.33 27.28
CA PRO A 345 43.54 -6.90 26.65
C PRO A 345 44.01 -6.13 25.42
N ALA A 346 43.09 -5.75 24.52
CA ALA A 346 43.42 -5.02 23.31
C ALA A 346 43.90 -3.59 23.57
N LYS A 347 43.48 -2.97 24.68
CA LYS A 347 43.91 -1.64 25.12
C LYS A 347 45.08 -1.66 26.10
N GLY A 348 45.58 -2.84 26.50
CA GLY A 348 46.67 -2.98 27.47
C GLY A 348 46.30 -2.57 28.90
N ILE A 349 45.02 -2.68 29.28
CA ILE A 349 44.49 -2.29 30.59
C ILE A 349 44.49 -3.52 31.53
N ASN A 350 45.00 -3.35 32.75
CA ASN A 350 44.96 -4.41 33.77
C ASN A 350 43.62 -4.41 34.52
N ALA A 351 42.80 -5.44 34.31
CA ALA A 351 41.46 -5.58 34.91
C ALA A 351 41.47 -5.57 36.46
N ALA A 352 42.57 -5.97 37.09
CA ALA A 352 42.73 -6.01 38.55
C ALA A 352 42.83 -4.61 39.21
N ALA A 353 43.07 -3.54 38.44
CA ALA A 353 43.21 -2.18 38.97
C ALA A 353 41.88 -1.39 38.99
N THR A 354 40.80 -1.95 38.44
CA THR A 354 39.50 -1.27 38.27
C THR A 354 38.42 -1.81 39.22
N GLN A 355 38.76 -2.75 40.11
CA GLN A 355 37.85 -3.17 41.19
C GLN A 355 37.78 -2.06 42.25
N GLU A 356 36.59 -1.52 42.45
CA GLU A 356 36.27 -0.61 43.56
C GLU A 356 36.66 -1.28 44.89
N PRO A 357 37.35 -0.58 45.81
CA PRO A 357 37.82 -1.20 47.04
C PRO A 357 36.63 -1.76 47.83
N ALA A 358 36.73 -3.02 48.26
CA ALA A 358 35.73 -3.65 49.10
C ALA A 358 35.40 -2.76 50.32
N PRO A 359 34.12 -2.56 50.67
CA PRO A 359 33.77 -1.78 51.85
C PRO A 359 34.46 -2.38 53.07
N ALA A 360 35.08 -1.52 53.87
CA ALA A 360 35.76 -1.91 55.10
C ALA A 360 34.79 -2.67 56.02
N PRO A 361 35.23 -3.73 56.71
CA PRO A 361 34.36 -4.46 57.63
C PRO A 361 33.89 -3.50 58.74
N GLU A 362 32.57 -3.40 58.90
CA GLU A 362 31.95 -2.71 60.03
C GLU A 362 32.46 -3.33 61.32
N THR A 363 33.07 -2.52 62.17
CA THR A 363 33.45 -2.91 63.53
C THR A 363 32.21 -2.75 64.40
N ASP A 364 31.69 -3.88 64.88
CA ASP A 364 30.56 -3.97 65.79
C ASP A 364 31.00 -3.59 67.22
N PRO A 365 30.53 -2.47 67.80
CA PRO A 365 30.96 -2.03 69.12
C PRO A 365 30.05 -2.64 70.19
N GLU A 366 30.07 -3.96 70.34
CA GLU A 366 29.35 -4.62 71.45
C GLU A 366 29.95 -5.96 71.85
N GLN A 367 31.26 -6.00 72.15
CA GLN A 367 31.89 -7.06 72.95
C GLN A 367 33.01 -6.52 73.85
N GLU A 368 32.65 -5.66 74.82
CA GLU A 368 33.38 -5.59 76.09
C GLU A 368 32.34 -5.41 77.22
N ALA A 369 32.10 -6.51 77.94
CA ALA A 369 31.49 -6.54 79.27
C ALA A 369 32.40 -7.34 80.19
#